data_AF-A0A6B2GEU7-F1
#
_entry.id   AF-A0A6B2GEU7-F1
#
_cell.length_a   1.000
_cell.length_b   1.000
_cell.length_c   1.000
_cell.angle_alpha   90.00
_cell.angle_beta   90.00
_cell.angle_gamma   90.00
#
_symmetry.space_group_name_H-M   'P 1'
#
loop_
_entity.id
_entity.type
_entity.pdbx_description
1 polymer ?
#
loop_
_entity_poly.entity_id
_entity_poly.type
_entity_poly.pdbx_seq_one_letter_code
_entity_poly.pdbx_strand_id
1 'polypeptide(L)'
;WDMTEQGLQTCFKQFGSCTFEWPGKDAESGRHPPKGYVYVLFENERSVKNLLYNCIQESSEMNGEYYFKIATSKTQIKNVQVIPWVISDSSHLTCFAERLDTSKTIFVGGLHGMMTSGYAQ
;
A
#
# COMPACT_ATOMS: atom_id res chain seq x y z
N TRP A 1 -10.78 2.56 14.30
CA TRP A 1 -10.50 2.63 12.85
C TRP A 1 -11.66 1.85 12.26
N ASP A 2 -12.73 2.54 11.88
CA ASP A 2 -14.07 1.91 11.84
C ASP A 2 -14.53 1.66 10.40
N MET A 3 -13.61 1.75 9.45
CA MET A 3 -13.88 1.48 8.05
C MET A 3 -14.01 -0.03 7.83
N THR A 4 -15.06 -0.43 7.11
CA THR A 4 -15.28 -1.82 6.69
C THR A 4 -14.76 -2.04 5.27
N GLU A 5 -14.57 -3.30 4.88
CA GLU A 5 -14.25 -3.65 3.49
C GLU A 5 -15.26 -3.07 2.49
N GLN A 6 -16.55 -3.11 2.83
CA GLN A 6 -17.60 -2.54 1.99
C GLN A 6 -17.49 -1.02 1.85
N GLY A 7 -17.07 -0.33 2.91
CA GLY A 7 -16.79 1.11 2.88
C GLY A 7 -15.61 1.42 1.96
N LEU A 8 -14.52 0.66 2.07
CA LEU A 8 -13.37 0.76 1.16
C LEU A 8 -13.78 0.49 -0.29
N GLN A 9 -14.49 -0.61 -0.55
CA GLN A 9 -15.03 -0.93 -1.88
C GLN A 9 -15.84 0.23 -2.46
N THR A 10 -16.71 0.84 -1.65
CA THR A 10 -17.51 1.99 -2.08
C THR A 10 -16.64 3.20 -2.42
N CYS A 11 -15.57 3.45 -1.67
CA CYS A 11 -14.66 4.57 -1.91
C CYS A 11 -13.74 4.38 -3.13
N PHE A 12 -13.24 3.16 -3.36
CA PHE A 12 -12.21 2.90 -4.39
C PHE A 12 -12.76 2.37 -5.71
N LYS A 13 -14.01 1.89 -5.77
CA LYS A 13 -14.63 1.43 -7.03
C LYS A 13 -14.61 2.46 -8.16
N GLN A 14 -14.55 3.76 -7.82
CA GLN A 14 -14.46 4.84 -8.80
C GLN A 14 -13.16 4.79 -9.63
N PHE A 15 -12.11 4.16 -9.11
CA PHE A 15 -10.83 4.02 -9.80
C PHE A 15 -10.74 2.72 -10.62
N GLY A 16 -11.48 1.68 -10.24
CA GLY A 16 -11.59 0.41 -10.95
C GLY A 16 -11.90 -0.77 -10.02
N SER A 17 -11.93 -1.98 -10.60
CA SER A 17 -12.07 -3.23 -9.84
C SER A 17 -10.86 -3.43 -8.93
N CYS A 18 -11.10 -3.72 -7.65
CA CYS A 18 -10.05 -3.98 -6.66
C CYS A 18 -10.50 -4.91 -5.54
N THR A 19 -9.52 -5.54 -4.90
CA THR A 19 -9.69 -6.31 -3.66
C THR A 19 -8.87 -5.67 -2.55
N PHE A 20 -9.24 -5.98 -1.30
CA PHE A 20 -8.54 -5.47 -0.12
C PHE A 20 -7.98 -6.61 0.71
N GLU A 21 -6.74 -6.47 1.14
CA GLU A 21 -6.05 -7.44 1.99
C GLU A 21 -5.45 -6.76 3.21
N TRP A 22 -5.43 -7.47 4.33
CA TRP A 22 -4.75 -7.03 5.54
C TRP A 22 -4.32 -8.25 6.36
N PRO A 23 -3.27 -8.12 7.19
CA PRO A 23 -2.79 -9.23 8.01
C PRO A 23 -3.90 -9.75 8.93
N GLY A 24 -4.08 -11.08 8.98
CA GLY A 24 -5.07 -11.70 9.86
C GLY A 24 -6.53 -11.61 9.38
N LYS A 25 -6.78 -11.29 8.10
CA LYS A 25 -8.13 -11.25 7.50
C LYS A 25 -8.91 -12.56 7.69
N ASP A 26 -8.24 -13.71 7.65
CA ASP A 26 -8.87 -15.04 7.76
C ASP A 26 -9.13 -15.51 9.21
N ALA A 27 -8.74 -14.72 10.22
CA ALA A 27 -9.05 -15.03 11.62
C ALA A 27 -10.49 -14.57 11.98
N GLU A 28 -11.11 -15.16 13.00
CA GLU A 28 -12.49 -14.84 13.43
C GLU A 28 -12.72 -13.34 13.78
N SER A 29 -11.65 -12.59 14.07
CA SER A 29 -11.64 -11.15 14.30
C SER A 29 -11.34 -10.28 13.06
N GLY A 30 -11.15 -10.90 11.89
CA GLY A 30 -10.58 -10.31 10.67
C GLY A 30 -11.50 -9.44 9.81
N ARG A 31 -12.71 -9.07 10.28
CA ARG A 31 -13.65 -8.22 9.54
C ARG A 31 -13.20 -6.77 9.38
N HIS A 32 -12.20 -6.35 10.16
CA HIS A 32 -11.67 -4.99 10.16
C HIS A 32 -10.15 -5.03 9.97
N PRO A 33 -9.57 -4.05 9.25
CA PRO A 33 -8.13 -3.94 9.14
C PRO A 33 -7.49 -3.83 10.54
N PRO A 34 -6.40 -4.57 10.83
CA PRO A 34 -5.58 -4.35 12.01
C PRO A 34 -5.08 -2.91 12.02
N LYS A 35 -4.86 -2.39 13.23
CA LYS A 35 -4.51 -1.01 13.58
C LYS A 35 -3.65 -0.26 12.55
N GLY A 36 -4.28 0.30 11.50
CA GLY A 36 -3.75 1.44 10.75
C GLY A 36 -3.51 1.28 9.25
N TYR A 37 -3.57 0.09 8.65
CA TYR A 37 -3.27 -0.06 7.21
C TYR A 37 -4.05 -1.19 6.52
N VAL A 38 -4.11 -1.11 5.18
CA VAL A 38 -4.75 -2.06 4.29
C VAL A 38 -4.02 -2.05 2.94
N TYR A 39 -3.95 -3.20 2.28
CA TYR A 39 -3.47 -3.33 0.91
C TYR A 39 -4.65 -3.25 -0.06
N VAL A 40 -4.49 -2.49 -1.14
CA VAL A 40 -5.47 -2.39 -2.23
C VAL A 40 -4.86 -3.00 -3.48
N LEU A 41 -5.48 -4.03 -4.02
CA LEU A 41 -5.01 -4.73 -5.21
C LEU A 41 -5.96 -4.39 -6.36
N PHE A 42 -5.50 -3.55 -7.30
CA PHE A 42 -6.24 -3.24 -8.52
C PHE A 42 -5.94 -4.25 -9.62
N GLU A 43 -6.95 -4.60 -10.41
CA GLU A 43 -6.79 -5.48 -11.58
C GLU A 43 -6.02 -4.81 -12.74
N ASN A 44 -5.95 -3.48 -12.77
CA ASN A 44 -5.35 -2.73 -13.87
C ASN A 44 -4.46 -1.58 -13.37
N GLU A 45 -3.28 -1.45 -13.98
CA GLU A 45 -2.34 -0.34 -13.69
C GLU A 45 -2.97 1.04 -13.88
N ARG A 46 -3.89 1.19 -14.85
CA ARG A 46 -4.62 2.45 -15.08
C ARG A 46 -5.41 2.88 -13.84
N SER A 47 -5.95 1.94 -13.08
CA SER A 47 -6.69 2.23 -11.85
C SER A 47 -5.78 2.78 -10.76
N VAL A 48 -4.55 2.27 -10.66
CA VAL A 48 -3.52 2.82 -9.75
C VAL A 48 -3.18 4.25 -10.14
N LYS A 49 -2.93 4.53 -11.43
CA LYS A 49 -2.67 5.88 -11.93
C LYS A 49 -3.82 6.84 -11.64
N ASN A 50 -5.06 6.39 -11.83
CA ASN A 50 -6.25 7.18 -11.52
C ASN A 50 -6.38 7.50 -10.02
N LEU A 51 -6.07 6.53 -9.14
CA LEU A 51 -6.04 6.75 -7.70
C LEU A 51 -4.98 7.81 -7.32
N LEU A 52 -3.74 7.64 -7.80
CA LEU A 52 -2.64 8.57 -7.51
C LEU A 52 -2.93 9.98 -8.04
N TYR A 53 -3.58 10.10 -9.20
CA TYR A 53 -4.01 11.39 -9.75
C TYR A 53 -5.02 12.12 -8.85
N ASN A 54 -5.82 11.38 -8.08
CA ASN A 54 -6.79 11.94 -7.13
C ASN A 54 -6.22 12.10 -5.71
N CYS A 55 -4.95 11.76 -5.50
CA CYS A 55 -4.27 12.01 -4.23
C CYS A 55 -3.76 13.44 -4.16
N ILE A 56 -3.72 13.98 -2.95
CA ILE A 56 -2.99 15.20 -2.63
C ILE A 56 -1.52 14.80 -2.48
N GLN A 57 -0.64 15.42 -3.26
CA GLN A 57 0.80 15.24 -3.13
C GLN A 57 1.35 16.33 -2.22
N GLU A 58 1.93 15.97 -1.08
CA GLU A 58 2.60 16.95 -0.24
C GLU A 58 3.99 17.24 -0.81
N SER A 59 4.27 18.53 -1.06
CA SER A 59 5.50 19.01 -1.70
C SER A 59 6.68 19.05 -0.72
N SER A 60 6.98 17.92 -0.07
CA SER A 60 8.20 17.76 0.72
C SER A 60 9.29 17.10 -0.12
N GLU A 61 10.54 17.52 0.10
CA GLU A 61 11.72 17.33 -0.76
C GLU A 61 12.19 15.87 -0.91
N MET A 62 11.55 14.91 -0.23
CA MET A 62 11.88 13.49 -0.26
C MET A 62 10.64 12.68 -0.65
N ASN A 63 10.58 12.25 -1.92
CA ASN A 63 9.60 11.31 -2.46
C ASN A 63 8.12 11.64 -2.19
N GLY A 64 7.64 12.73 -2.82
CA GLY A 64 6.25 13.19 -2.86
C GLY A 64 5.20 12.18 -2.37
N GLU A 65 4.85 12.31 -1.10
CA GLU A 65 3.90 11.45 -0.41
C GLU A 65 2.48 11.66 -0.98
N TYR A 66 1.75 10.58 -1.23
CA TYR A 66 0.37 10.65 -1.68
C TYR A 66 -0.58 10.50 -0.49
N TYR A 67 -1.54 11.42 -0.36
CA TYR A 67 -2.60 11.36 0.63
C TYR A 67 -3.98 11.34 -0.04
N PHE A 68 -4.84 10.44 0.41
CA PHE A 68 -6.22 10.33 -0.08
C PHE A 68 -7.22 10.59 1.04
N LYS A 69 -8.28 11.34 0.74
CA LYS A 69 -9.35 11.63 1.71
C LYS A 69 -10.40 10.55 1.67
N ILE A 70 -10.62 9.89 2.81
CA ILE A 70 -11.64 8.87 2.97
C ILE A 70 -12.65 9.31 4.04
N ALA A 71 -13.93 9.26 3.70
CA ALA A 71 -15.02 9.46 4.65
C ALA A 71 -15.29 8.16 5.43
N THR A 72 -15.00 8.13 6.74
CA THR A 72 -15.24 6.97 7.60
C THR A 72 -16.64 6.95 8.21
N SER A 73 -17.33 8.09 8.20
CA SER A 73 -18.73 8.24 8.58
C SER A 73 -19.29 9.52 7.95
N LYS A 74 -20.57 9.83 8.15
CA LYS A 74 -21.17 11.08 7.64
C LYS A 74 -20.48 12.35 8.17
N THR A 75 -19.83 12.28 9.33
CA THR A 75 -19.23 13.44 10.01
C THR A 75 -17.71 13.37 10.09
N GLN A 76 -17.09 12.27 9.65
CA GLN A 76 -15.66 12.05 9.83
C GLN A 76 -14.98 11.77 8.49
N ILE A 77 -14.06 12.64 8.12
CA ILE A 77 -13.15 12.50 6.98
C ILE A 77 -11.73 12.37 7.51
N LYS A 78 -10.94 11.50 6.90
CA LYS A 78 -9.55 11.26 7.28
C LYS A 78 -8.65 11.31 6.06
N ASN A 79 -7.45 11.84 6.25
CA ASN A 79 -6.38 11.70 5.28
C ASN A 79 -5.69 10.36 5.55
N VAL A 80 -5.60 9.50 4.55
CA VAL A 80 -4.82 8.26 4.60
C VAL A 80 -3.64 8.39 3.65
N GLN A 81 -2.49 7.88 4.06
CA GLN A 81 -1.34 7.81 3.17
C GLN A 81 -1.55 6.68 2.16
N VAL A 82 -1.22 6.94 0.91
CA VAL A 82 -1.22 5.99 -0.19
C VAL A 82 0.23 5.76 -0.59
N ILE A 83 0.70 4.52 -0.48
CA ILE A 83 2.05 4.14 -0.84
C ILE A 83 1.94 3.19 -2.03
N PRO A 84 2.26 3.62 -3.27
CA PRO A 84 2.22 2.73 -4.41
C PRO A 84 3.36 1.71 -4.34
N TRP A 85 3.07 0.45 -4.70
CA TRP A 85 4.10 -0.57 -4.83
C TRP A 85 4.80 -0.45 -6.18
N VAL A 86 6.06 -0.01 -6.18
CA VAL A 86 6.86 0.16 -7.39
C VAL A 86 7.58 -1.14 -7.72
N ILE A 87 7.09 -1.87 -8.74
CA ILE A 87 7.60 -3.21 -9.10
C ILE A 87 9.09 -3.19 -9.44
N SER A 88 9.56 -2.15 -10.14
CA SER A 88 10.97 -2.00 -10.53
C SER A 88 11.93 -1.86 -9.35
N ASP A 89 11.40 -1.57 -8.16
CA ASP A 89 12.17 -1.37 -6.93
C ASP A 89 11.88 -2.44 -5.87
N SER A 90 11.29 -3.57 -6.29
CA SER A 90 10.96 -4.68 -5.39
C SER A 90 12.14 -5.63 -5.13
N SER A 91 13.18 -5.58 -5.96
CA SER A 91 14.36 -6.42 -5.83
C SER A 91 15.59 -5.74 -6.43
N HIS A 92 16.70 -5.82 -5.71
CA HIS A 92 18.00 -5.36 -6.20
C HIS A 92 19.03 -6.47 -6.00
N LEU A 93 19.82 -6.75 -7.04
CA LEU A 93 20.89 -7.74 -7.00
C LEU A 93 22.23 -7.03 -7.20
N THR A 94 23.13 -7.19 -6.24
CA THR A 94 24.51 -6.69 -6.34
C THR A 94 25.44 -7.69 -7.03
N CYS A 95 25.07 -8.97 -7.10
CA CYS A 95 25.81 -10.01 -7.78
C CYS A 95 24.84 -10.95 -8.53
N PHE A 96 25.10 -11.19 -9.82
CA PHE A 96 24.23 -11.97 -10.71
C PHE A 96 24.46 -13.49 -10.64
N ALA A 97 25.34 -13.97 -9.76
CA ALA A 97 25.93 -15.30 -9.89
C ALA A 97 25.43 -16.40 -8.93
N GLU A 98 24.60 -16.09 -7.92
CA GLU A 98 24.14 -17.11 -6.96
C GLU A 98 22.62 -17.21 -6.88
N ARG A 99 22.10 -18.45 -6.92
CA ARG A 99 20.73 -18.73 -6.48
C ARG A 99 20.61 -18.34 -5.01
N LEU A 100 19.46 -17.76 -4.63
CA LEU A 100 19.17 -17.40 -3.24
C LEU A 100 19.32 -18.62 -2.34
N ASP A 101 20.24 -18.52 -1.38
CA ASP A 101 20.45 -19.54 -0.35
C ASP A 101 19.53 -19.25 0.83
N THR A 102 18.56 -20.15 1.05
CA THR A 102 17.60 -20.04 2.17
C THR A 102 18.28 -20.03 3.53
N SER A 103 19.48 -20.61 3.66
CA SER A 103 20.25 -20.59 4.92
C SER A 103 20.92 -19.24 5.20
N LYS A 104 21.03 -18.38 4.19
CA LYS A 104 21.58 -17.01 4.28
C LYS A 104 20.52 -15.93 4.11
N THR A 105 19.24 -16.31 4.03
CA THR A 105 18.12 -15.39 3.84
C THR A 105 17.54 -14.99 5.19
N ILE A 106 17.32 -13.69 5.39
CA ILE A 106 16.70 -13.14 6.60
C ILE A 106 15.40 -12.41 6.28
N PHE A 107 14.47 -12.41 7.23
CA PHE A 107 13.31 -11.53 7.20
C PHE A 107 13.59 -10.32 8.10
N VAL A 108 13.39 -9.11 7.56
CA VAL A 108 13.53 -7.86 8.32
C VAL A 108 12.14 -7.23 8.45
N GLY A 109 11.75 -6.88 9.67
CA GLY A 109 10.46 -6.27 9.99
C GLY A 109 10.60 -4.89 10.62
N GLY A 110 9.47 -4.19 10.82
CA GLY A 110 9.45 -2.84 11.42
C GLY A 110 9.89 -1.72 10.47
N LEU A 111 9.92 -2.01 9.17
CA LEU A 111 10.34 -1.09 8.13
C LEU A 111 9.13 -0.33 7.55
N HIS A 112 9.34 0.90 7.10
CA HIS A 112 8.31 1.68 6.42
C HIS A 112 8.07 1.16 5.00
N GLY A 113 6.85 1.24 4.48
CA GLY A 113 6.53 0.83 3.11
C GLY A 113 7.18 1.67 2.00
N MET A 114 7.96 2.69 2.33
CA MET A 114 8.63 3.61 1.39
C MET A 114 10.12 3.28 1.21
N MET A 115 10.56 2.09 1.59
CA MET A 115 11.94 1.68 1.33
C MET A 115 12.18 1.40 -0.14
N THR A 116 13.40 1.67 -0.58
CA THR A 116 13.89 1.29 -1.89
C THR A 116 14.79 0.06 -1.79
N SER A 117 14.74 -0.82 -2.80
CA SER A 117 15.63 -1.98 -2.89
C SER A 117 17.06 -1.61 -3.28
N GLY A 118 17.23 -0.50 -4.01
CA GLY A 118 18.54 0.05 -4.37
C GLY A 118 18.93 1.23 -3.47
N TYR A 119 20.23 1.32 -3.15
CA TYR A 119 20.82 2.58 -2.70
C TYR A 119 21.21 3.44 -3.91
N ALA A 120 20.99 4.76 -3.81
CA ALA A 120 21.54 5.77 -4.70
C ALA A 120 23.08 5.65 -4.72
N GLN A 121 23.66 5.75 -5.93
CA GLN A 121 25.11 5.87 -6.12
C GLN A 121 25.66 7.11 -5.44
#